data_AF-A0A961ZHR6-F1
#
_entry.id   AF-A0A961ZHR6-F1
#
_cell.length_a   1.000
_cell.length_b   1.000
_cell.length_c   1.000
_cell.angle_alpha   90.00
_cell.angle_beta   90.00
_cell.angle_gamma   90.00
#
_symmetry.space_group_name_H-M   'P 1'
#
loop_
_entity.id
_entity.type
_entity.pdbx_description
1 polymer ?
#
loop_
_entity_poly.entity_id
_entity_poly.type
_entity_poly.pdbx_seq_one_letter_code
_entity_poly.pdbx_strand_id
1 'polypeptide(L)'
;MKLSLSLALALSLAALPAWAERIAVPAEPGALAAALAQAGEGDDLILAPGRHAGPVLIDRPLTLHGEPGAQIDAAGHGSVVTVDAKDVTIRGLTITGSGRSHETIDSGVKLTKRAT
;
A
#
# COMPACT_ATOMS: atom_id res chain seq x y z
N MET A 1 -7.51 48.95 37.10
CA MET A 1 -6.45 48.78 36.08
C MET A 1 -6.68 47.46 35.36
N LYS A 2 -7.01 47.56 34.06
CA LYS A 2 -6.79 46.62 32.94
C LYS A 2 -7.19 45.14 33.09
N LEU A 3 -8.37 44.83 32.54
CA LEU A 3 -8.60 43.58 31.79
C LEU A 3 -7.47 43.35 30.78
N SER A 4 -6.97 42.11 30.67
CA SER A 4 -7.04 41.37 29.41
C SER A 4 -6.44 39.97 29.57
N LEU A 5 -7.36 39.04 29.76
CA LEU A 5 -7.26 37.60 29.52
C LEU A 5 -6.92 37.37 28.03
N SER A 6 -5.65 37.26 27.67
CA SER A 6 -5.20 36.90 26.32
C SER A 6 -3.76 36.42 26.47
N LEU A 7 -3.47 35.12 26.41
CA LEU A 7 -3.11 34.50 25.14
C LEU A 7 -2.98 32.97 25.38
N ALA A 8 -4.11 32.30 25.63
CA ALA A 8 -4.21 30.87 25.35
C ALA A 8 -4.35 30.71 23.83
N LEU A 9 -3.31 31.07 23.08
CA LEU A 9 -3.26 30.93 21.64
C LEU A 9 -3.05 29.46 21.32
N ALA A 10 -4.17 28.73 21.29
CA ALA A 10 -4.47 27.71 20.31
C ALA A 10 -3.28 26.82 19.92
N LEU A 11 -2.78 26.04 20.88
CA LEU A 11 -2.14 24.76 20.56
C LEU A 11 -3.23 23.69 20.34
N SER A 12 -4.28 24.04 19.59
CA SER A 12 -5.10 23.05 18.92
C SER A 12 -4.24 22.54 17.77
N LEU A 13 -3.32 21.62 18.11
CA LEU A 13 -2.71 20.73 17.15
C LEU A 13 -3.90 20.03 16.48
N ALA A 14 -4.31 20.57 15.34
CA ALA A 14 -5.30 19.96 14.49
C ALA A 14 -4.70 18.61 14.12
N ALA A 15 -5.08 17.58 14.88
CA ALA A 15 -5.05 16.21 14.41
C ALA A 15 -6.01 16.22 13.22
N LEU A 16 -5.49 16.64 12.06
CA LEU A 16 -6.14 16.40 10.80
C LEU A 16 -6.38 14.90 10.80
N PRO A 17 -7.64 14.44 10.75
CA PRO A 17 -7.88 13.02 10.57
C PRO A 17 -7.07 12.63 9.34
N ALA A 18 -6.11 11.72 9.51
CA ALA A 18 -5.46 11.06 8.40
C ALA A 18 -6.57 10.26 7.72
N TRP A 19 -7.29 10.91 6.81
CA TRP A 19 -8.25 10.23 5.98
C TRP A 19 -7.44 9.30 5.10
N ALA A 20 -7.72 8.00 5.21
CA ALA A 20 -7.24 7.02 4.25
C ALA A 20 -7.57 7.54 2.84
N GLU A 21 -6.55 7.97 2.11
CA GLU A 21 -6.74 8.52 0.78
C GLU A 21 -6.98 7.35 -0.18
N ARG A 22 -7.97 7.50 -1.07
CA ARG A 22 -8.18 6.55 -2.16
C ARG A 22 -7.37 7.01 -3.36
N ILE A 23 -6.32 6.28 -3.69
CA ILE A 23 -5.38 6.64 -4.74
C ILE A 23 -5.62 5.71 -5.93
N ALA A 24 -6.06 6.26 -7.06
CA ALA A 24 -6.21 5.50 -8.29
C ALA A 24 -4.84 5.20 -8.91
N VAL A 25 -4.60 3.93 -9.24
CA VAL A 25 -3.34 3.44 -9.81
C VAL A 25 -3.62 2.92 -11.21
N PRO A 26 -3.18 3.62 -12.28
CA PRO A 26 -3.36 3.15 -13.65
C PRO A 26 -2.48 1.92 -13.93
N ALA A 27 -2.91 1.05 -14.85
CA ALA A 27 -2.16 -0.13 -15.28
C ALA A 27 -1.03 0.24 -16.28
N GLU A 28 -0.14 1.13 -15.84
CA GLU A 28 0.99 1.65 -16.61
C GLU A 28 2.33 1.21 -16.01
N PRO A 29 3.41 1.10 -16.81
CA PRO A 29 4.72 0.74 -16.31
C PRO A 29 5.17 1.65 -15.16
N GLY A 30 5.46 1.05 -14.00
CA GLY A 30 5.97 1.75 -12.81
C GLY A 30 4.91 2.46 -11.95
N ALA A 31 3.65 2.56 -12.39
CA ALA A 31 2.60 3.26 -11.65
C ALA A 31 2.37 2.66 -10.24
N LEU A 32 2.28 1.33 -10.13
CA LEU A 32 2.12 0.65 -8.85
C LEU A 32 3.28 0.92 -7.88
N ALA A 33 4.53 0.85 -8.37
CA ALA A 33 5.69 1.12 -7.54
C ALA A 33 5.71 2.58 -7.06
N ALA A 34 5.37 3.53 -7.95
CA ALA A 34 5.29 4.95 -7.60
C ALA A 34 4.16 5.25 -6.59
N ALA A 35 3.02 4.57 -6.72
CA ALA A 35 1.91 4.69 -5.78
C ALA A 35 2.31 4.15 -4.40
N LEU A 36 2.92 2.95 -4.33
CA LEU A 36 3.42 2.39 -3.08
C LEU A 36 4.52 3.26 -2.44
N ALA A 37 5.35 3.94 -3.22
CA ALA A 37 6.37 4.85 -2.68
C ALA A 37 5.77 6.11 -2.05
N GLN A 38 4.61 6.58 -2.53
CA GLN A 38 3.97 7.82 -2.08
C GLN A 38 2.84 7.60 -1.07
N ALA A 39 2.27 6.39 -1.01
CA ALA A 39 1.18 6.04 -0.12
C ALA A 39 1.55 6.29 1.35
N GLY A 40 0.66 6.96 2.08
CA GLY A 40 0.68 7.08 3.52
C GLY A 40 0.13 5.83 4.22
N GLU A 41 0.20 5.84 5.54
CA GLU A 41 -0.39 4.78 6.36
C GLU A 41 -1.93 4.85 6.30
N GLY A 42 -2.56 3.71 6.03
CA GLY A 42 -4.01 3.56 5.96
C GLY A 42 -4.63 3.80 4.58
N ASP A 43 -3.86 4.27 3.59
CA ASP A 43 -4.36 4.56 2.24
C ASP A 43 -4.95 3.33 1.54
N ASP A 44 -5.85 3.58 0.58
CA ASP A 44 -6.47 2.56 -0.29
C ASP A 44 -6.02 2.79 -1.73
N LEU A 45 -5.05 1.98 -2.18
CA LEU A 45 -4.55 1.99 -3.55
C LEU A 45 -5.49 1.18 -4.44
N ILE A 46 -6.22 1.87 -5.32
CA ILE A 46 -7.21 1.28 -6.23
C ILE A 46 -6.56 1.01 -7.58
N LEU A 47 -6.23 -0.25 -7.85
CA LEU A 47 -5.58 -0.70 -9.08
C LEU A 47 -6.62 -0.85 -10.17
N ALA A 48 -6.49 -0.04 -11.22
CA ALA A 48 -7.32 -0.13 -12.42
C ALA A 48 -7.15 -1.51 -13.11
N PRO A 49 -8.13 -1.94 -13.92
CA PRO A 49 -8.04 -3.19 -14.67
C PRO A 49 -6.80 -3.22 -15.57
N GLY A 50 -6.11 -4.37 -15.61
CA GLY A 50 -4.88 -4.53 -16.36
C GLY A 50 -3.74 -5.09 -15.53
N ARG A 51 -2.56 -5.16 -16.14
CA ARG A 51 -1.36 -5.73 -15.56
C ARG A 51 -0.51 -4.66 -14.88
N HIS A 52 -0.25 -4.85 -13.60
CA HIS A 52 0.68 -4.08 -12.78
C HIS A 52 1.97 -4.90 -12.58
N ALA A 53 3.12 -4.24 -12.69
CA ALA A 53 4.41 -4.90 -12.56
C ALA A 53 4.75 -5.19 -11.08
N GLY A 54 5.02 -6.46 -10.77
CA GLY A 54 5.70 -6.89 -9.54
C GLY A 54 7.19 -7.21 -9.80
N PRO A 55 7.92 -7.68 -8.78
CA PRO A 55 7.49 -7.87 -7.40
C PRO A 55 7.36 -6.54 -6.63
N VAL A 56 6.50 -6.51 -5.61
CA VAL A 56 6.30 -5.32 -4.76
C VAL A 56 6.46 -5.63 -3.27
N LEU A 57 6.89 -4.62 -2.50
CA LEU A 57 6.98 -4.64 -1.05
C LEU A 57 5.95 -3.67 -0.47
N ILE A 58 5.15 -4.14 0.49
CA ILE A 58 4.25 -3.33 1.29
C ILE A 58 4.81 -3.30 2.71
N ASP A 59 5.39 -2.16 3.08
CA ASP A 59 6.15 -1.98 4.34
C ASP A 59 5.43 -1.07 5.35
N ARG A 60 4.17 -0.72 5.07
CA ARG A 60 3.30 0.05 5.96
C ARG A 60 1.84 -0.40 5.86
N PRO A 61 1.00 -0.09 6.87
CA PRO A 61 -0.43 -0.37 6.81
C PRO A 61 -1.08 0.31 5.60
N LEU A 62 -1.75 -0.43 4.73
CA LEU A 62 -2.54 0.10 3.61
C LEU A 62 -3.44 -0.98 3.03
N THR A 63 -4.37 -0.57 2.18
CA THR A 63 -5.17 -1.46 1.34
C THR A 63 -4.66 -1.42 -0.10
N LEU A 64 -4.45 -2.60 -0.67
CA LEU A 64 -4.24 -2.81 -2.10
C LEU A 64 -5.51 -3.44 -2.70
N HIS A 65 -6.28 -2.63 -3.43
CA HIS A 65 -7.60 -2.99 -3.93
C HIS A 65 -7.59 -3.06 -5.45
N GLY A 66 -7.78 -4.25 -6.00
CA GLY A 66 -7.97 -4.44 -7.45
C GLY A 66 -9.41 -4.22 -7.87
N GLU A 67 -9.61 -3.36 -8.89
CA GLU A 67 -10.83 -3.38 -9.68
C GLU A 67 -10.92 -4.67 -10.51
N PRO A 68 -12.12 -5.09 -10.96
CA PRO A 68 -12.28 -6.31 -11.75
C PRO A 68 -11.32 -6.37 -12.96
N GLY A 69 -10.45 -7.39 -12.97
CA GLY A 69 -9.44 -7.57 -14.02
C GLY A 69 -8.06 -6.99 -13.71
N ALA A 70 -7.85 -6.40 -12.52
CA ALA A 70 -6.53 -6.00 -12.05
C ALA A 70 -5.67 -7.22 -11.68
N GLN A 71 -4.42 -7.22 -12.16
CA GLN A 71 -3.45 -8.30 -11.93
C GLN A 71 -2.09 -7.73 -11.54
N ILE A 72 -1.40 -8.39 -10.63
CA ILE A 72 0.02 -8.13 -10.34
C ILE A 72 0.82 -9.34 -10.84
N ASP A 73 1.82 -9.08 -11.68
CA ASP A 73 2.66 -10.12 -12.27
C ASP A 73 4.15 -9.80 -12.06
N ALA A 74 4.86 -10.71 -11.37
CA ALA A 74 6.29 -10.59 -11.11
C ALA A 74 7.20 -11.29 -12.15
N ALA A 75 6.63 -11.74 -13.27
CA ALA A 75 7.35 -12.26 -14.44
C ALA A 75 8.35 -13.40 -14.14
N GLY A 76 8.07 -14.22 -13.12
CA GLY A 76 8.94 -15.34 -12.72
C GLY A 76 10.03 -14.96 -11.73
N HIS A 77 9.96 -13.78 -11.11
CA HIS A 77 10.97 -13.27 -10.19
C HIS A 77 10.42 -13.08 -8.76
N GLY A 78 10.98 -13.81 -7.79
CA GLY A 78 10.70 -13.60 -6.37
C GLY A 78 9.25 -13.84 -5.97
N SER A 79 8.87 -13.34 -4.79
CA SER A 79 7.46 -13.29 -4.37
C SER A 79 6.75 -12.10 -5.01
N VAL A 80 5.54 -12.28 -5.54
CA VAL A 80 4.83 -11.23 -6.29
C VAL A 80 4.51 -10.03 -5.41
N VAL A 81 3.97 -10.31 -4.22
CA VAL A 81 3.75 -9.31 -3.17
C VAL A 81 4.44 -9.81 -1.90
N THR A 82 5.26 -8.96 -1.29
CA THR A 82 5.81 -9.18 0.05
C THR A 82 5.17 -8.18 1.01
N VAL A 83 4.58 -8.66 2.09
CA VAL A 83 3.97 -7.84 3.14
C VAL A 83 4.87 -7.87 4.37
N ASP A 84 5.32 -6.70 4.78
CA ASP A 84 6.25 -6.48 5.89
C ASP A 84 5.76 -5.40 6.87
N ALA A 85 4.43 -5.32 7.00
CA ALA A 85 3.74 -4.44 7.93
C ALA A 85 2.42 -5.06 8.39
N LYS A 86 1.91 -4.51 9.50
CA LYS A 86 0.61 -4.86 10.08
C LYS A 86 -0.52 -4.22 9.29
N ASP A 87 -1.72 -4.77 9.41
CA ASP A 87 -2.95 -4.13 8.95
C ASP A 87 -2.95 -3.85 7.43
N VAL A 88 -2.32 -4.74 6.67
CA VAL A 88 -2.31 -4.70 5.21
C VAL A 88 -3.46 -5.55 4.66
N THR A 89 -4.31 -4.95 3.83
CA THR A 89 -5.39 -5.66 3.14
C THR A 89 -5.08 -5.78 1.66
N ILE A 90 -5.11 -6.99 1.10
CA ILE A 90 -4.98 -7.23 -0.35
C ILE A 90 -6.28 -7.89 -0.82
N ARG A 91 -7.00 -7.27 -1.76
CA ARG A 91 -8.30 -7.78 -2.24
C ARG A 91 -8.54 -7.48 -3.71
N GLY A 92 -9.36 -8.30 -4.37
CA GLY A 92 -9.82 -8.05 -5.75
C GLY A 92 -8.74 -8.21 -6.83
N LEU A 93 -7.61 -8.84 -6.51
CA LEU A 93 -6.45 -8.94 -7.39
C LEU A 93 -6.21 -10.39 -7.83
N THR A 94 -5.84 -10.56 -9.10
CA THR A 94 -5.13 -11.77 -9.54
C THR A 94 -3.64 -11.58 -9.29
N ILE A 95 -3.00 -12.51 -8.60
CA ILE A 95 -1.56 -12.42 -8.26
C ILE A 95 -0.86 -13.60 -8.94
N THR A 96 0.09 -13.31 -9.85
CA THR A 96 0.68 -14.32 -10.74
C THR A 96 2.17 -14.08 -11.01
N GLY A 97 2.81 -15.06 -11.65
CA GLY A 97 4.19 -14.94 -12.10
C GLY A 97 5.21 -14.85 -10.96
N SER A 98 5.00 -15.55 -9.85
CA SER A 98 6.05 -15.70 -8.84
C SER A 98 7.24 -16.45 -9.41
N GLY A 99 8.41 -16.25 -8.80
CA GLY A 99 9.56 -17.11 -8.97
C GLY A 99 9.32 -18.53 -8.44
N ARG A 100 10.39 -19.33 -8.48
CA ARG A 100 10.37 -20.78 -8.18
C ARG A 100 11.43 -21.18 -7.15
N SER A 101 12.08 -20.21 -6.50
CA SER A 101 13.13 -20.50 -5.54
C SER A 101 12.54 -21.06 -4.24
N HIS A 102 13.04 -22.23 -3.84
CA HIS A 102 12.69 -22.83 -2.56
C HIS A 102 13.47 -22.20 -1.39
N GLU A 103 14.64 -21.61 -1.66
CA GLU A 103 15.44 -20.93 -0.62
C GLU A 103 14.76 -19.66 -0.12
N THR A 104 14.23 -18.85 -1.03
CA THR A 104 13.53 -17.59 -0.72
C THR A 104 12.02 -17.77 -0.53
N ILE A 105 11.54 -18.99 -0.73
CA ILE A 105 10.13 -19.39 -0.65
C ILE A 105 9.27 -18.45 -1.51
N ASP A 106 9.60 -18.40 -2.81
CA ASP A 106 8.87 -17.56 -3.75
C ASP A 106 7.40 -17.93 -3.78
N SER A 107 6.52 -16.93 -3.73
CA SER A 107 5.10 -17.09 -3.45
C SER A 107 4.29 -16.01 -4.17
N GLY A 108 2.98 -16.22 -4.36
CA GLY A 108 2.09 -15.14 -4.78
C GLY A 108 2.10 -14.00 -3.76
N VAL A 109 1.78 -14.32 -2.51
CA VAL A 109 1.87 -13.38 -1.39
C VAL A 109 2.76 -13.98 -0.31
N LYS A 110 3.81 -13.25 0.09
CA LYS A 110 4.72 -13.63 1.18
C LYS A 110 4.52 -12.69 2.36
N LEU A 111 4.31 -13.26 3.54
CA LEU A 111 4.22 -12.52 4.80
C LEU A 111 5.54 -12.64 5.55
N THR A 112 6.07 -11.52 6.06
CA THR A 112 7.18 -11.55 7.02
C THR A 112 6.65 -11.71 8.45
N LYS A 113 7.56 -11.78 9.43
CA LYS A 113 7.20 -11.76 10.86
C LYS A 113 6.48 -10.49 11.32
N ARG A 114 6.55 -9.39 10.54
CA ARG A 114 5.89 -8.13 10.88
C ARG A 114 4.45 -8.06 10.39
N ALA A 115 4.05 -8.95 9.49
CA ALA A 115 2.70 -9.00 8.95
C ALA A 115 1.73 -9.64 9.95
N THR A 116 0.59 -8.99 10.16
CA THR A 116 -0.52 -9.43 11.01
C THR A 116 -1.85 -9.02 10.40
#